data_AF-A0A285MY32-F1
#
_entry.id   AF-A0A285MY32-F1
#
_cell.length_a   1.000
_cell.length_b   1.000
_cell.length_c   1.000
_cell.angle_alpha   90.00
_cell.angle_beta   90.00
_cell.angle_gamma   90.00
#
_symmetry.space_group_name_H-M   'P 1'
#
loop_
_entity.id
_entity.type
_entity.pdbx_description
1 polymer ?
#
loop_
_entity_poly.entity_id
_entity_poly.type
_entity_poly.pdbx_seq_one_letter_code
_entity_poly.pdbx_strand_id
1 'polypeptide(L)'
;MFFDSSKDMEKIKSIFKVSVAVSLVFFFSSCDEIHECIFNINPEIHNKRLDIGVLGVEYYDVITAEVSNEVFDNDYIYDFDVYGDLPPGIFLDFDRRSIEIYGTPEEVGVYRFEVELSVESYDEYGYDGSPTCEDSTVREFTIQVVE
;
A
#
# COMPACT_ATOMS: atom_id res chain seq x y z
N MET A 1 -3.70 -51.98 45.31
CA MET A 1 -3.38 -50.68 44.70
C MET A 1 -4.43 -50.44 43.64
N PHE A 2 -5.55 -49.83 44.01
CA PHE A 2 -6.70 -49.63 43.12
C PHE A 2 -6.49 -48.34 42.34
N PHE A 3 -6.40 -48.44 41.01
CA PHE A 3 -6.43 -47.29 40.12
C PHE A 3 -7.87 -46.78 40.00
N ASP A 4 -8.11 -45.54 40.41
CA ASP A 4 -9.42 -44.89 40.36
C ASP A 4 -9.70 -44.38 38.93
N SER A 5 -10.25 -45.28 38.11
CA SER A 5 -10.55 -45.12 36.69
C SER A 5 -11.38 -43.86 36.35
N SER A 6 -12.17 -43.35 37.31
CA SER A 6 -12.99 -42.14 37.11
C SER A 6 -12.16 -40.85 37.09
N LYS A 7 -11.10 -40.75 37.91
CA LYS A 7 -10.23 -39.56 37.96
C LYS A 7 -9.30 -39.46 36.76
N ASP A 8 -8.88 -40.61 36.23
CA ASP A 8 -7.99 -40.66 35.07
C ASP A 8 -8.72 -40.22 33.79
N MET A 9 -10.01 -40.54 33.63
CA MET A 9 -10.82 -40.13 32.47
C MET A 9 -11.13 -38.62 32.43
N GLU A 10 -11.34 -37.97 33.58
CA GLU A 10 -11.51 -36.51 33.67
C GLU A 10 -10.22 -35.76 33.33
N LYS A 11 -9.06 -36.26 33.80
CA LYS A 11 -7.74 -35.73 33.44
C LYS A 11 -7.48 -35.82 31.94
N ILE A 12 -7.78 -36.97 31.32
CA ILE A 12 -7.60 -37.16 29.87
C ILE A 12 -8.46 -36.18 29.08
N LYS A 13 -9.74 -35.96 29.46
CA LYS A 13 -10.60 -34.95 28.82
C LYS A 13 -10.07 -33.53 28.99
N SER A 14 -9.52 -33.19 30.16
CA SER A 14 -8.92 -31.88 30.42
C SER A 14 -7.64 -31.66 29.61
N ILE A 15 -6.78 -32.68 29.52
CA ILE A 15 -5.55 -32.64 28.71
C ILE A 15 -5.90 -32.54 27.22
N PHE A 16 -6.94 -33.25 26.76
CA PHE A 16 -7.41 -33.16 25.37
C PHE A 16 -7.98 -31.77 25.05
N LYS A 17 -8.74 -31.16 25.97
CA LYS A 17 -9.24 -29.77 25.81
C LYS A 17 -8.09 -28.76 25.77
N VAL A 18 -7.08 -28.91 26.63
CA VAL A 18 -5.89 -28.06 26.62
C VAL A 18 -5.09 -28.26 25.32
N SER A 19 -4.94 -29.49 24.85
CA SER A 19 -4.25 -29.80 23.59
C SER A 19 -4.97 -29.21 22.38
N VAL A 20 -6.30 -29.30 22.33
CA VAL A 20 -7.11 -28.71 21.24
C VAL A 20 -7.07 -27.18 21.29
N ALA A 21 -7.12 -26.59 22.49
CA ALA A 21 -7.00 -25.14 22.66
C ALA A 21 -5.61 -24.63 22.25
N VAL A 22 -4.55 -25.34 22.61
CA VAL A 22 -3.17 -25.00 22.23
C VAL A 22 -2.96 -25.14 20.72
N SER A 23 -3.46 -26.22 20.10
CA SER A 23 -3.40 -26.35 18.63
C SER A 23 -4.17 -25.25 17.90
N LEU A 24 -5.33 -24.81 18.40
CA LEU A 24 -6.06 -23.68 17.79
C LEU A 24 -5.27 -22.37 17.82
N VAL A 25 -4.47 -22.12 18.86
CA VAL A 25 -3.62 -20.91 18.96
C VAL A 25 -2.47 -20.94 17.95
N PHE A 26 -1.92 -22.12 17.65
CA PHE A 26 -0.87 -22.27 16.63
C PHE A 26 -1.38 -22.21 15.17
N PHE A 27 -2.69 -22.34 14.93
CA PHE A 27 -3.26 -22.18 13.58
C PHE A 27 -3.47 -20.71 13.17
N PHE A 28 -3.36 -19.75 14.08
CA PHE A 28 -3.51 -18.32 13.75
C PHE A 28 -2.17 -17.58 13.55
N SER A 29 -1.04 -18.28 13.67
CA SER A 29 0.30 -17.68 13.61
C SER A 29 1.04 -17.95 12.29
N SER A 30 0.33 -18.14 11.18
CA SER A 30 0.94 -18.45 9.87
C SER A 30 0.71 -17.38 8.79
N CYS A 31 0.47 -16.13 9.16
CA CYS A 31 0.52 -15.01 8.22
C CYS A 31 1.78 -14.20 8.56
N ASP A 32 2.77 -14.17 7.67
CA ASP A 32 3.95 -13.31 7.81
C ASP A 32 3.56 -11.81 7.76
N GLU A 33 2.44 -11.47 7.13
CA GLU A 33 1.87 -10.11 6.91
C GLU A 33 1.36 -9.37 8.18
N ILE A 34 1.39 -10.00 9.36
CA ILE A 34 0.78 -9.38 10.55
C ILE A 34 1.62 -8.24 11.12
N HIS A 35 2.93 -8.20 10.83
CA HIS A 35 3.84 -7.25 11.44
C HIS A 35 3.71 -5.88 10.79
N GLU A 36 3.69 -5.83 9.47
CA GLU A 36 3.50 -4.65 8.63
C GLU A 36 2.20 -3.95 9.02
N CYS A 37 1.12 -4.73 9.22
CA CYS A 37 -0.17 -4.21 9.63
C CYS A 37 -0.19 -3.62 11.05
N ILE A 38 0.52 -4.23 12.00
CA ILE A 38 0.61 -3.72 13.38
C ILE A 38 1.38 -2.40 13.43
N PHE A 39 2.40 -2.26 12.59
CA PHE A 39 3.23 -1.05 12.52
C PHE A 39 2.73 -0.02 11.50
N ASN A 40 1.65 -0.31 10.78
CA ASN A 40 1.08 0.54 9.74
C ASN A 40 2.15 0.90 8.69
N ILE A 41 2.83 -0.12 8.18
CA ILE A 41 3.75 -0.02 7.05
C ILE A 41 2.91 -0.18 5.78
N ASN A 42 2.61 0.95 5.14
CA ASN A 42 1.70 1.01 4.00
C ASN A 42 2.22 2.00 2.95
N PRO A 43 1.99 1.72 1.65
CA PRO A 43 2.21 2.72 0.62
C PRO A 43 1.28 3.91 0.85
N GLU A 44 1.81 5.11 0.69
CA GLU A 44 1.08 6.37 0.85
C GLU A 44 1.39 7.30 -0.32
N ILE A 45 0.33 7.76 -1.01
CA ILE A 45 0.43 8.89 -1.92
C ILE A 45 0.12 10.16 -1.11
N HIS A 46 1.01 11.14 -1.11
CA HIS A 46 0.82 12.34 -0.31
C HIS A 46 -0.39 13.17 -0.78
N ASN A 47 -1.07 13.79 0.19
CA ASN A 47 -2.14 14.72 -0.14
C ASN A 47 -1.58 15.99 -0.75
N LYS A 48 -1.88 16.20 -2.02
CA LYS A 48 -1.53 17.41 -2.73
C LYS A 48 -2.72 17.91 -3.54
N ARG A 49 -3.00 19.20 -3.36
CA ARG A 49 -3.83 19.93 -4.31
C ARG A 49 -2.93 20.40 -5.44
N LEU A 50 -3.23 19.95 -6.65
CA LEU A 50 -2.49 20.38 -7.84
C LEU A 50 -2.81 21.83 -8.18
N ASP A 51 -1.83 22.51 -8.75
CA ASP A 51 -1.95 23.89 -9.16
C ASP A 51 -2.93 24.04 -10.34
N ILE A 52 -3.47 25.26 -10.51
CA ILE A 52 -4.35 25.57 -11.64
C ILE A 52 -3.48 25.84 -12.86
N GLY A 53 -3.74 25.12 -13.96
CA GLY A 53 -3.12 25.37 -15.25
C GLY A 53 -3.76 26.56 -15.97
N VAL A 54 -2.98 27.22 -16.82
CA VAL A 54 -3.44 28.30 -17.71
C VAL A 54 -3.19 27.87 -19.16
N LEU A 55 -4.17 28.08 -20.03
CA LEU A 55 -4.11 27.70 -21.44
C LEU A 55 -2.85 28.29 -22.11
N GLY A 56 -2.04 27.44 -22.72
CA GLY A 56 -0.83 27.85 -23.43
C GLY A 56 0.34 28.29 -22.55
N VAL A 57 0.26 28.13 -21.22
CA VAL A 57 1.33 28.41 -20.27
C VAL A 57 1.94 27.11 -19.77
N GLU A 58 3.27 27.10 -19.58
CA GLU A 58 3.98 25.96 -19.01
C GLU A 58 3.41 25.61 -17.63
N TYR A 59 3.08 24.34 -17.46
CA TYR A 59 2.59 23.73 -16.24
C TYR A 59 3.65 22.79 -15.70
N TYR A 60 3.86 22.82 -14.39
CA TYR A 60 4.70 21.86 -13.69
C TYR A 60 4.13 21.61 -12.30
N ASP A 61 3.98 20.34 -11.94
CA ASP A 61 3.60 19.93 -10.61
C ASP A 61 4.19 18.55 -10.27
N VAL A 62 4.23 18.17 -8.99
CA VAL A 62 4.83 16.91 -8.52
C VAL A 62 3.96 16.26 -7.47
N ILE A 63 3.51 15.04 -7.73
CA ILE A 63 2.92 14.15 -6.73
C ILE A 63 4.06 13.33 -6.11
N THR A 64 4.03 13.12 -4.80
CA THR A 64 5.06 12.35 -4.09
C THR A 64 4.41 11.23 -3.30
N ALA A 65 5.18 10.18 -3.03
CA ALA A 65 4.77 9.02 -2.27
C ALA A 65 5.85 8.60 -1.27
N GLU A 66 5.45 7.77 -0.30
CA GLU A 66 6.34 7.11 0.65
C GLU A 66 5.73 5.77 1.10
N VAL A 67 6.54 4.88 1.70
CA VAL A 67 6.05 3.81 2.57
C VAL A 67 6.06 4.35 4.00
N SER A 68 4.87 4.49 4.56
CA SER A 68 4.67 5.04 5.90
C SER A 68 5.35 4.18 6.97
N ASN A 69 5.87 4.84 8.02
CA ASN A 69 6.55 4.20 9.15
C ASN A 69 7.78 3.31 8.81
N GLU A 70 8.35 3.45 7.60
CA GLU A 70 9.51 2.66 7.17
C GLU A 70 10.77 3.53 7.07
N VAL A 71 11.87 3.06 7.68
CA VAL A 71 13.15 3.78 7.71
C VAL A 71 13.94 3.55 6.42
N PHE A 72 13.78 2.39 5.81
CA PHE A 72 14.44 1.96 4.58
C PHE A 72 13.53 2.13 3.35
N ASP A 73 12.67 3.14 3.38
CA ASP A 73 11.71 3.42 2.31
C ASP A 73 12.33 3.55 0.90
N ASN A 74 13.60 3.97 0.81
CA ASN A 74 14.30 4.06 -0.46
C ASN A 74 14.66 2.71 -1.11
N ASP A 75 14.50 1.60 -0.38
CA ASP A 75 14.82 0.25 -0.85
C ASP A 75 13.63 -0.39 -1.60
N TYR A 76 12.44 0.18 -1.48
CA TYR A 76 11.27 -0.24 -2.24
C TYR A 76 11.34 0.25 -3.69
N ILE A 77 10.78 -0.56 -4.58
CA ILE A 77 10.45 -0.22 -5.96
C ILE A 77 9.02 0.29 -5.94
N TYR A 78 8.82 1.44 -6.57
CA TYR A 78 7.53 2.14 -6.62
C TYR A 78 6.97 2.02 -8.01
N ASP A 79 5.77 1.47 -8.11
CA ASP A 79 5.06 1.31 -9.36
C ASP A 79 3.78 2.14 -9.31
N PHE A 80 3.68 3.08 -10.26
CA PHE A 80 2.55 3.98 -10.38
C PHE A 80 1.74 3.64 -11.63
N ASP A 81 0.45 3.42 -11.45
CA ASP A 81 -0.52 3.34 -12.53
C ASP A 81 -1.43 4.58 -12.50
N VAL A 82 -1.66 5.17 -13.67
CA VAL A 82 -2.49 6.38 -13.80
C VAL A 82 -3.67 6.13 -14.73
N TYR A 83 -4.86 6.37 -14.21
CA TYR A 83 -6.13 6.13 -14.89
C TYR A 83 -6.92 7.44 -15.04
N GLY A 84 -7.62 7.60 -16.17
CA GLY A 84 -8.44 8.78 -16.45
C GLY A 84 -7.80 9.76 -17.43
N ASP A 85 -8.24 11.01 -17.38
CA ASP A 85 -7.89 12.01 -18.39
C ASP A 85 -6.91 13.04 -17.84
N LEU A 86 -5.85 13.30 -18.60
CA LEU A 86 -4.97 14.45 -18.41
C LEU A 86 -5.39 15.58 -19.37
N PRO A 87 -5.13 16.86 -19.02
CA PRO A 87 -5.29 17.94 -19.99
C PRO A 87 -4.45 17.68 -21.25
N PRO A 88 -4.98 17.90 -22.47
CA PRO A 88 -4.17 17.82 -23.69
C PRO A 88 -2.91 18.69 -23.58
N GLY A 89 -1.75 18.14 -23.99
CA GLY A 89 -0.45 18.80 -23.87
C GLY A 89 0.25 18.65 -22.51
N ILE A 90 -0.36 17.94 -21.55
CA ILE A 90 0.25 17.54 -20.28
C ILE A 90 0.72 16.08 -20.35
N PHE A 91 1.89 15.84 -19.76
CA PHE A 91 2.57 14.56 -19.72
C PHE A 91 2.97 14.23 -18.28
N LEU A 92 3.25 12.95 -18.05
CA LEU A 92 3.76 12.42 -16.79
C LEU A 92 5.16 11.86 -16.99
N ASP A 93 6.03 12.08 -16.01
CA ASP A 93 7.29 11.34 -15.84
C ASP A 93 7.32 10.72 -14.45
N PHE A 94 7.78 9.48 -14.37
CA PHE A 94 7.80 8.70 -13.13
C PHE A 94 9.24 8.62 -12.63
N ASP A 95 9.52 9.28 -11.52
CA ASP A 95 10.84 9.24 -10.89
C ASP A 95 10.73 8.70 -9.47
N ARG A 96 11.19 7.45 -9.29
CA ARG A 96 11.24 6.72 -8.02
C ARG A 96 9.95 6.90 -7.22
N ARG A 97 9.91 7.86 -6.30
CA ARG A 97 8.80 8.11 -5.36
C ARG A 97 7.93 9.30 -5.76
N SER A 98 7.97 9.69 -7.03
CA SER A 98 7.26 10.86 -7.51
C SER A 98 6.77 10.73 -8.94
N ILE A 99 5.69 11.44 -9.21
CA ILE A 99 5.13 11.65 -10.54
C ILE A 99 5.29 13.13 -10.85
N GLU A 100 6.15 13.45 -11.80
CA GLU A 100 6.25 14.80 -12.35
C GLU A 100 5.17 15.00 -13.41
N ILE A 101 4.40 16.06 -13.28
CA ILE A 101 3.33 16.44 -14.21
C ILE A 101 3.80 17.71 -14.90
N TYR A 102 3.97 17.67 -16.22
CA TYR A 102 4.57 18.79 -16.94
C TYR A 102 3.99 18.95 -18.35
N GLY A 103 4.16 20.13 -18.93
CA GLY A 103 3.79 20.40 -20.31
C GLY A 103 3.09 21.74 -20.46
N THR A 104 2.29 21.89 -21.50
CA THR A 104 1.56 23.12 -21.79
C THR A 104 0.11 22.77 -22.14
N PRO A 105 -0.88 23.09 -21.29
CA PRO A 105 -2.27 22.76 -21.55
C PRO A 105 -2.77 23.39 -22.87
N GLU A 106 -3.45 22.58 -23.69
CA GLU A 106 -3.98 22.99 -24.99
C GLU A 106 -5.50 23.19 -24.98
N GLU A 107 -6.18 22.80 -23.89
CA GLU A 107 -7.63 22.93 -23.74
C GLU A 107 -8.01 23.29 -22.29
N VAL A 108 -9.01 24.17 -22.15
CA VAL A 108 -9.59 24.55 -20.85
C VAL A 108 -10.54 23.46 -20.36
N GLY A 109 -10.53 23.18 -19.06
CA GLY A 109 -11.36 22.10 -18.54
C GLY A 109 -11.04 21.72 -17.10
N VAL A 110 -11.74 20.69 -16.64
CA VAL A 110 -11.50 20.03 -15.35
C VAL A 110 -11.23 18.57 -15.64
N TYR A 111 -9.99 18.17 -15.42
CA TYR A 111 -9.48 16.83 -15.74
C TYR A 111 -9.27 16.07 -14.45
N ARG A 112 -9.87 14.88 -14.36
CA ARG A 112 -9.81 14.01 -13.18
C ARG A 112 -9.08 12.75 -13.57
N PHE A 113 -8.11 12.39 -12.76
CA PHE A 113 -7.35 11.16 -12.91
C PHE A 113 -7.09 10.55 -11.53
N GLU A 114 -6.87 9.26 -11.53
CA GLU A 114 -6.58 8.44 -10.37
C GLU A 114 -5.15 7.93 -10.49
N VAL A 115 -4.44 7.93 -9.37
CA VAL A 115 -3.12 7.32 -9.23
C VAL A 115 -3.25 6.14 -8.28
N GLU A 116 -2.92 4.96 -8.77
CA GLU A 116 -2.69 3.77 -7.96
C GLU A 116 -1.19 3.61 -7.73
N LEU A 117 -0.81 3.30 -6.50
CA LEU A 117 0.56 3.02 -6.09
C LEU A 117 0.64 1.64 -5.47
N SER A 118 1.48 0.78 -6.02
CA SER A 118 1.95 -0.45 -5.39
C SER A 118 3.47 -0.36 -5.15
N VAL A 119 3.96 -1.14 -4.19
CA VAL A 119 5.40 -1.22 -3.92
C VAL A 119 5.88 -2.66 -3.93
N GLU A 120 7.09 -2.87 -4.40
CA GLU A 120 7.76 -4.17 -4.44
C GLU A 120 9.11 -4.07 -3.72
N SER A 121 9.65 -5.21 -3.27
CA SER A 121 10.99 -5.26 -2.68
C SER A 121 11.77 -6.51 -3.09
N TYR A 122 13.10 -6.41 -2.95
CA TYR A 122 14.02 -7.55 -3.11
C TYR A 122 14.89 -7.65 -1.87
N ASP A 123 14.82 -8.78 -1.17
CA ASP A 123 15.59 -9.04 0.05
C ASP A 123 16.40 -10.36 -0.04
N GLU A 124 16.91 -10.85 1.09
CA GLU A 124 17.66 -12.11 1.14
C GLU A 124 16.78 -13.34 0.82
N TYR A 125 15.46 -13.24 1.01
CA TYR A 125 14.50 -14.30 0.76
C TYR A 125 13.94 -14.28 -0.66
N GLY A 126 14.11 -13.17 -1.39
CA GLY A 126 13.87 -13.07 -2.82
C GLY A 126 13.04 -11.85 -3.18
N TYR A 127 12.16 -12.02 -4.16
CA TYR A 127 11.21 -10.99 -4.57
C TYR A 127 9.96 -11.07 -3.69
N ASP A 128 9.55 -9.92 -3.17
CA ASP A 128 8.28 -9.74 -2.49
C ASP A 128 7.46 -8.65 -3.21
N GLY A 129 6.33 -9.06 -3.78
CA GLY A 129 5.42 -8.17 -4.51
C GLY A 129 4.37 -7.49 -3.63
N SER A 130 4.32 -7.83 -2.34
CA SER A 130 3.43 -7.20 -1.35
C SER A 130 4.13 -7.06 0.01
N PRO A 131 5.25 -6.31 0.08
CA PRO A 131 6.07 -6.16 1.29
C PRO A 131 5.47 -5.20 2.34
N THR A 132 4.20 -4.82 2.17
CA THR A 132 3.45 -3.87 3.01
C THR A 132 2.13 -4.48 3.45
N CYS A 133 1.43 -3.86 4.41
CA CYS A 133 0.16 -4.41 4.90
C CYS A 133 -0.97 -4.32 3.86
N GLU A 134 -1.02 -3.23 3.10
CA GLU A 134 -1.88 -3.09 1.92
C GLU A 134 -1.05 -3.28 0.65
N ASP A 135 -1.60 -4.02 -0.33
CA ASP A 135 -0.95 -4.29 -1.62
C ASP A 135 -0.79 -3.01 -2.47
N SER A 136 -1.75 -2.10 -2.36
CA SER A 136 -1.74 -0.82 -3.07
C SER A 136 -2.56 0.25 -2.35
N THR A 137 -2.31 1.52 -2.69
CA THR A 137 -3.15 2.66 -2.31
C THR A 137 -3.58 3.43 -3.55
N VAL A 138 -4.76 4.02 -3.48
CA VAL A 138 -5.35 4.79 -4.59
C VAL A 138 -5.64 6.22 -4.17
N ARG A 139 -5.41 7.17 -5.07
CA ARG A 139 -5.74 8.59 -4.85
C ARG A 139 -6.20 9.31 -6.10
N GLU A 140 -7.31 10.02 -5.99
CA GLU A 140 -7.81 10.91 -7.04
C GLU A 140 -7.14 12.29 -7.00
N PHE A 141 -6.85 12.81 -8.19
CA PHE A 141 -6.34 14.16 -8.41
C PHE A 141 -7.19 14.91 -9.43
N THR A 142 -7.03 16.23 -9.47
CA THR A 142 -7.72 17.08 -10.43
C THR A 142 -6.82 18.22 -10.89
N ILE A 143 -6.72 18.41 -12.20
CA ILE A 143 -6.13 19.61 -12.80
C ILE A 143 -7.26 20.44 -13.39
N GLN A 144 -7.34 21.70 -12.98
CA GLN A 144 -8.21 22.69 -13.58
C GLN A 144 -7.38 23.56 -14.52
N VAL A 145 -7.80 23.68 -15.77
CA VAL A 145 -7.19 24.58 -16.76
C VAL A 145 -8.16 25.71 -17.07
N VAL A 146 -7.67 26.95 -16.99
CA VAL A 146 -8.42 28.18 -17.27
C VAL A 146 -7.78 28.97 -18.41
N GLU A 147 -8.50 29.98 -18.92
CA GLU A 147 -7.97 30.93 -19.93
C GLU A 147 -6.85 31.83 -19.39
#